data_AF-A0A379VP34-F1
#
_entry.id   AF-A0A379VP34-F1
#
_cell.length_a   1.000
_cell.length_b   1.000
_cell.length_c   1.000
_cell.angle_alpha   90.00
_cell.angle_beta   90.00
_cell.angle_gamma   90.00
#
_symmetry.space_group_name_H-M   'P 1'
#
loop_
_entity.id
_entity.type
_entity.pdbx_description
1 polymer ?
#
loop_
_entity_poly.entity_id
_entity_poly.type
_entity_poly.pdbx_seq_one_letter_code
_entity_poly.pdbx_strand_id
1 'polypeptide(L)'
;MHPRFQTAFAQLADNLQSALAPILADHHFPAMLTAEQVSTLKNTAGLDEDALAFALLPLAAACARTDLSHFNVGAIARGVSGNWYFGANMEFLGATMQQTVHAEQSAISHAWLRGEKGLAAVTVNYTPCGHCRQFMNELNSGLDLRIHLPGRAPHTLRDYLPDAFGPKRSGDQNAADGRAGSWLYVNGRYANASGDYGSQ
;
A
#
# COMPACT_ATOMS: atom_id res chain seq x y z
N MET A 1 4.09 -17.75 -14.64
CA MET A 1 3.07 -17.26 -13.68
C MET A 1 3.02 -18.11 -12.43
N HIS A 2 3.18 -17.48 -11.26
CA HIS A 2 3.05 -18.14 -9.97
C HIS A 2 1.60 -18.64 -9.74
N PRO A 3 1.38 -19.86 -9.20
CA PRO A 3 0.04 -20.46 -9.04
C PRO A 3 -0.98 -19.58 -8.32
N ARG A 4 -0.56 -18.87 -7.27
CA ARG A 4 -1.39 -17.90 -6.53
C ARG A 4 -2.22 -16.95 -7.43
N PHE A 5 -1.68 -16.53 -8.57
CA PHE A 5 -2.35 -15.57 -9.45
C PHE A 5 -3.31 -16.21 -10.45
N GLN A 6 -3.29 -17.53 -10.66
CA GLN A 6 -4.05 -18.19 -11.73
C GLN A 6 -5.55 -17.89 -11.68
N THR A 7 -6.18 -18.06 -10.52
CA THR A 7 -7.62 -17.81 -10.33
C THR A 7 -7.97 -16.34 -10.53
N ALA A 8 -7.18 -15.44 -9.93
CA ALA A 8 -7.41 -14.00 -10.03
C ALA A 8 -7.20 -13.48 -11.46
N PHE A 9 -6.19 -14.00 -12.16
CA PHE A 9 -5.88 -13.65 -13.54
C PHE A 9 -7.01 -14.05 -14.50
N ALA A 10 -7.59 -15.23 -14.32
CA ALA A 10 -8.70 -15.72 -15.15
C ALA A 10 -9.99 -14.88 -15.03
N GLN A 11 -10.11 -14.03 -14.01
CA GLN A 11 -11.27 -13.16 -13.78
C GLN A 11 -11.10 -11.77 -14.41
N LEU A 12 -9.92 -11.44 -14.94
CA LEU A 12 -9.67 -10.14 -15.56
C LEU A 12 -10.26 -10.08 -16.98
N ALA A 13 -10.50 -8.88 -17.49
CA ALA A 13 -10.90 -8.69 -18.89
C ALA A 13 -9.78 -9.13 -19.86
N ASP A 14 -10.15 -9.65 -21.03
CA ASP A 14 -9.22 -10.26 -21.99
C ASP A 14 -8.07 -9.33 -22.42
N ASN A 15 -8.37 -8.05 -22.62
CA ASN A 15 -7.36 -7.03 -22.96
C ASN A 15 -6.35 -6.82 -21.81
N LEU A 16 -6.81 -6.82 -20.56
CA LEU A 16 -5.96 -6.69 -19.39
C LEU A 16 -5.16 -7.98 -19.14
N GLN A 17 -5.75 -9.15 -19.34
CA GLN A 17 -5.04 -10.44 -19.29
C GLN A 17 -3.88 -10.46 -20.29
N SER A 18 -4.15 -10.09 -21.55
CA SER A 18 -3.14 -10.09 -22.61
C SER A 18 -1.95 -9.18 -22.27
N ALA A 19 -2.23 -8.01 -21.69
CA ALA A 19 -1.20 -7.04 -21.31
C ALA A 19 -0.42 -7.46 -20.04
N LEU A 20 -1.06 -8.14 -19.08
CA LEU A 20 -0.43 -8.61 -17.84
C LEU A 20 0.32 -9.94 -18.01
N ALA A 21 -0.09 -10.79 -18.95
CA ALA A 21 0.51 -12.10 -19.19
C ALA A 21 2.05 -12.07 -19.25
N PRO A 22 2.71 -11.18 -20.01
CA PRO A 22 4.18 -11.13 -20.04
C PRO A 22 4.80 -10.70 -18.71
N ILE A 23 4.12 -9.83 -17.95
CA ILE A 23 4.60 -9.35 -16.64
C ILE A 23 4.51 -10.46 -15.60
N LEU A 24 3.37 -11.16 -15.56
CA LEU A 24 3.13 -12.25 -14.63
C LEU A 24 3.78 -13.57 -15.09
N ALA A 25 4.36 -13.62 -16.29
CA ALA A 25 5.10 -14.79 -16.76
C ALA A 25 6.30 -15.09 -15.85
N ASP A 26 6.97 -14.05 -15.34
CA ASP A 26 8.07 -14.17 -14.39
C ASP A 26 7.64 -14.94 -13.12
N HIS A 27 8.36 -16.02 -12.83
CA HIS A 27 8.15 -16.83 -11.63
C HIS A 27 8.42 -16.06 -10.34
N HIS A 28 9.27 -15.03 -10.39
CA HIS A 28 9.62 -14.16 -9.28
C HIS A 28 9.01 -12.76 -9.42
N PHE A 29 7.86 -12.64 -10.10
CA PHE A 29 7.11 -11.40 -10.18
C PHE A 29 7.06 -10.71 -8.80
N PRO A 30 7.60 -9.48 -8.67
CA PRO A 30 7.88 -8.87 -7.37
C PRO A 30 6.64 -8.33 -6.65
N ALA A 31 5.42 -8.62 -7.14
CA ALA A 31 4.18 -8.01 -6.67
C ALA A 31 4.21 -6.47 -6.76
N MET A 32 4.83 -5.95 -7.82
CA MET A 32 5.00 -4.53 -8.09
C MET A 32 4.95 -4.30 -9.61
N LEU A 33 4.41 -3.16 -10.02
CA LEU A 33 4.43 -2.68 -11.39
C LEU A 33 5.25 -1.39 -11.47
N THR A 34 6.12 -1.28 -12.48
CA THR A 34 6.83 -0.03 -12.75
C THR A 34 5.90 1.01 -13.37
N ALA A 35 6.25 2.29 -13.29
CA ALA A 35 5.51 3.36 -13.93
C ALA A 35 5.29 3.12 -15.45
N GLU A 36 6.27 2.55 -16.13
CA GLU A 36 6.19 2.18 -17.56
C GLU A 36 5.19 1.03 -17.79
N GLN A 37 5.23 -0.01 -16.96
CA GLN A 37 4.27 -1.11 -17.01
C GLN A 37 2.85 -0.59 -16.75
N VAL A 38 2.65 0.26 -15.74
CA VAL A 38 1.36 0.89 -15.44
C VAL A 38 0.86 1.69 -16.65
N SER A 39 1.71 2.51 -17.26
CA SER A 39 1.36 3.28 -18.47
C SER A 39 0.92 2.38 -19.62
N THR A 40 1.67 1.31 -19.88
CA THR A 40 1.36 0.33 -20.93
C THR A 40 0.03 -0.39 -20.66
N LEU A 41 -0.23 -0.77 -19.41
CA LEU A 41 -1.47 -1.40 -19.00
C LEU A 41 -2.68 -0.47 -19.17
N LYS A 42 -2.56 0.80 -18.77
CA LYS A 42 -3.61 1.83 -18.95
C LYS A 42 -3.98 1.96 -20.43
N ASN A 43 -2.99 2.12 -21.28
CA ASN A 43 -3.19 2.35 -22.71
C ASN A 43 -3.80 1.11 -23.39
N THR A 44 -3.30 -0.07 -23.09
CA THR A 44 -3.80 -1.33 -23.68
C THR A 44 -5.20 -1.69 -23.18
N ALA A 45 -5.47 -1.45 -21.89
CA ALA A 45 -6.76 -1.75 -21.29
C ALA A 45 -7.83 -0.67 -21.55
N GLY A 46 -7.43 0.53 -21.97
CA GLY A 46 -8.32 1.69 -22.10
C GLY A 46 -8.87 2.17 -20.76
N LEU A 47 -8.11 1.97 -19.67
CA LEU A 47 -8.52 2.30 -18.31
C LEU A 47 -7.73 3.50 -17.77
N ASP A 48 -8.38 4.35 -16.98
CA ASP A 48 -7.67 5.29 -16.12
C ASP A 48 -6.97 4.57 -14.95
N GLU A 49 -6.21 5.32 -14.16
CA GLU A 49 -5.43 4.75 -13.05
C GLU A 49 -6.29 4.16 -11.94
N ASP A 50 -7.41 4.79 -11.63
CA ASP A 50 -8.25 4.33 -10.53
C ASP A 50 -8.98 3.05 -10.94
N ALA A 51 -9.54 3.03 -12.14
CA ALA A 51 -10.17 1.86 -12.74
C ALA A 51 -9.18 0.70 -12.90
N LEU A 52 -7.95 0.96 -13.37
CA LEU A 52 -6.92 -0.07 -13.45
C LEU A 52 -6.52 -0.58 -12.05
N ALA A 53 -6.33 0.30 -11.07
CA ALA A 53 -6.01 -0.12 -9.70
C ALA A 53 -7.11 -1.02 -9.12
N PHE A 54 -8.39 -0.69 -9.33
CA PHE A 54 -9.50 -1.54 -8.90
C PHE A 54 -9.49 -2.90 -9.62
N ALA A 55 -9.26 -2.92 -10.94
CA ALA A 55 -9.19 -4.15 -11.72
C ALA A 55 -8.04 -5.08 -11.26
N LEU A 56 -6.95 -4.52 -10.73
CA LEU A 56 -5.78 -5.27 -10.26
C LEU A 56 -5.87 -5.73 -8.79
N LEU A 57 -6.84 -5.25 -8.00
CA LEU A 57 -7.00 -5.66 -6.59
C LEU A 57 -7.08 -7.18 -6.37
N PRO A 58 -7.74 -7.99 -7.22
CA PRO A 58 -7.73 -9.44 -7.08
C PRO A 58 -6.33 -10.06 -7.13
N LEU A 59 -5.42 -9.49 -7.94
CA LEU A 59 -4.02 -9.95 -7.98
C LEU A 59 -3.28 -9.58 -6.69
N ALA A 60 -3.52 -8.39 -6.13
CA ALA A 60 -2.96 -8.03 -4.83
C ALA A 60 -3.50 -8.97 -3.72
N ALA A 61 -4.81 -9.20 -3.67
CA ALA A 61 -5.44 -10.09 -2.70
C ALA A 61 -4.97 -11.55 -2.81
N ALA A 62 -4.56 -12.01 -4.00
CA ALA A 62 -3.97 -13.33 -4.21
C ALA A 62 -2.62 -13.53 -3.48
N CYS A 63 -2.01 -12.46 -2.96
CA CYS A 63 -0.81 -12.54 -2.12
C CYS A 63 -1.13 -12.72 -0.63
N ALA A 64 -2.40 -12.72 -0.23
CA ALA A 64 -2.80 -12.78 1.17
C ALA A 64 -2.41 -14.11 1.84
N ARG A 65 -2.20 -14.06 3.15
CA ARG A 65 -1.92 -15.21 4.03
C ARG A 65 -2.85 -15.15 5.22
N THR A 66 -4.05 -15.69 5.06
CA THR A 66 -5.17 -15.50 6.00
C THR A 66 -5.50 -16.81 6.69
N ASP A 67 -4.53 -17.34 7.41
CA ASP A 67 -4.61 -18.66 8.02
C ASP A 67 -5.65 -18.72 9.17
N LEU A 68 -6.14 -17.56 9.65
CA LEU A 68 -7.19 -17.46 10.68
C LEU A 68 -8.55 -17.04 10.10
N SER A 69 -8.61 -15.94 9.36
CA SER A 69 -9.89 -15.34 8.92
C SER A 69 -10.42 -15.92 7.61
N HIS A 70 -9.54 -16.49 6.79
CA HIS A 70 -9.82 -16.86 5.40
C HIS A 70 -10.39 -15.71 4.56
N PHE A 71 -10.08 -14.46 4.94
CA PHE A 71 -10.60 -13.26 4.33
C PHE A 71 -9.49 -12.47 3.63
N ASN A 72 -9.35 -12.68 2.32
CA ASN A 72 -8.29 -12.07 1.52
C ASN A 72 -8.58 -10.59 1.24
N VAL A 73 -7.72 -9.72 1.76
CA VAL A 73 -7.74 -8.27 1.54
C VAL A 73 -6.52 -7.91 0.69
N GLY A 74 -6.74 -7.14 -0.38
CA GLY A 74 -5.70 -6.63 -1.26
C GLY A 74 -5.64 -5.12 -1.21
N ALA A 75 -4.43 -4.58 -1.31
CA ALA A 75 -4.17 -3.14 -1.41
C ALA A 75 -3.11 -2.87 -2.49
N ILE A 76 -3.23 -1.71 -3.14
CA ILE A 76 -2.23 -1.20 -4.07
C ILE A 76 -1.84 0.20 -3.62
N ALA A 77 -0.57 0.37 -3.23
CA ALA A 77 0.02 1.66 -2.94
C ALA A 77 0.62 2.25 -4.21
N ARG A 78 0.25 3.48 -4.55
CA ARG A 78 0.78 4.22 -5.71
C ARG A 78 1.84 5.19 -5.23
N GLY A 79 3.08 4.92 -5.60
CA GLY A 79 4.23 5.78 -5.31
C GLY A 79 4.16 7.08 -6.10
N VAL A 80 4.80 8.14 -5.58
CA VAL A 80 5.00 9.39 -6.32
C VAL A 80 5.93 9.20 -7.53
N SER A 81 6.71 8.12 -7.55
CA SER A 81 7.47 7.67 -8.72
C SER A 81 6.61 7.16 -9.89
N GLY A 82 5.32 6.91 -9.65
CA GLY A 82 4.42 6.24 -10.59
C GLY A 82 4.44 4.71 -10.49
N ASN A 83 5.33 4.12 -9.68
CA ASN A 83 5.34 2.69 -9.42
C ASN A 83 4.18 2.28 -8.50
N TRP A 84 3.65 1.07 -8.72
CA TRP A 84 2.56 0.50 -7.93
C TRP A 84 3.02 -0.72 -7.16
N TYR A 85 2.69 -0.79 -5.89
CA TYR A 85 3.15 -1.81 -4.97
C TYR A 85 1.96 -2.57 -4.41
N PHE A 86 1.93 -3.89 -4.61
CA PHE A 86 0.85 -4.72 -4.06
C PHE A 86 1.14 -5.04 -2.60
N GLY A 87 0.08 -5.13 -1.81
CA GLY A 87 0.09 -5.64 -0.46
C GLY A 87 -1.17 -6.46 -0.19
N ALA A 88 -1.06 -7.36 0.78
CA ALA A 88 -2.15 -8.22 1.21
C ALA A 88 -2.05 -8.51 2.69
N ASN A 89 -3.17 -8.86 3.33
CA ASN A 89 -3.17 -9.17 4.76
C ASN A 89 -2.44 -10.47 5.07
N MET A 90 -1.76 -10.50 6.21
CA MET A 90 -0.97 -11.63 6.71
C MET A 90 -1.31 -11.89 8.16
N GLU A 91 -1.62 -13.15 8.45
CA GLU A 91 -2.05 -13.67 9.74
C GLU A 91 -1.18 -14.87 10.09
N PHE A 92 -0.89 -15.06 11.38
CA PHE A 92 0.09 -16.05 11.83
C PHE A 92 -0.51 -16.95 12.92
N LEU A 93 -0.76 -18.21 12.58
CA LEU A 93 -1.26 -19.21 13.53
C LEU A 93 -0.28 -19.40 14.70
N GLY A 94 -0.84 -19.49 15.91
CA GLY A 94 -0.05 -19.63 17.15
C GLY A 94 0.62 -18.34 17.64
N ALA A 95 0.59 -17.26 16.86
CA ALA A 95 0.98 -15.93 17.31
C ALA A 95 -0.23 -15.15 17.86
N THR A 96 -0.02 -13.89 18.22
CA THR A 96 -1.08 -12.99 18.71
C THR A 96 -1.58 -12.06 17.61
N MET A 97 -2.78 -11.49 17.80
CA MET A 97 -3.37 -10.54 16.85
C MET A 97 -2.52 -9.29 16.60
N GLN A 98 -1.62 -8.95 17.53
CA GLN A 98 -0.67 -7.83 17.36
C GLN A 98 0.38 -8.08 16.27
N GLN A 99 0.56 -9.34 15.83
CA GLN A 99 1.47 -9.70 14.74
C GLN A 99 0.80 -9.62 13.36
N THR A 100 -0.51 -9.45 13.29
CA THR A 100 -1.24 -9.37 12.03
C THR A 100 -0.81 -8.13 11.25
N VAL A 101 -0.53 -8.31 9.96
CA VAL A 101 -0.23 -7.23 9.03
C VAL A 101 -1.43 -7.03 8.11
N HIS A 102 -1.95 -5.81 8.06
CA HIS A 102 -3.04 -5.46 7.17
C HIS A 102 -2.56 -5.24 5.73
N ALA A 103 -3.45 -5.35 4.74
CA ALA A 103 -3.10 -5.18 3.34
C ALA A 103 -2.51 -3.78 3.07
N GLU A 104 -3.05 -2.74 3.69
CA GLU A 104 -2.56 -1.36 3.60
C GLU A 104 -1.13 -1.26 4.15
N GLN A 105 -0.87 -1.81 5.32
CA GLN A 105 0.46 -1.82 5.94
C GLN A 105 1.46 -2.58 5.08
N SER A 106 1.03 -3.71 4.50
CA SER A 106 1.84 -4.50 3.57
C SER A 106 2.22 -3.70 2.34
N ALA A 107 1.26 -3.05 1.67
CA ALA A 107 1.50 -2.29 0.44
C ALA A 107 2.39 -1.06 0.68
N ILE A 108 2.13 -0.33 1.78
CA ILE A 108 2.89 0.86 2.18
C ILE A 108 4.32 0.47 2.56
N SER A 109 4.49 -0.58 3.37
CA SER A 109 5.82 -1.09 3.74
C SER A 109 6.57 -1.60 2.51
N HIS A 110 5.89 -2.25 1.58
CA HIS A 110 6.48 -2.72 0.32
C HIS A 110 7.02 -1.54 -0.51
N ALA A 111 6.25 -0.46 -0.65
CA ALA A 111 6.72 0.76 -1.31
C ALA A 111 7.95 1.36 -0.60
N TRP A 112 7.86 1.53 0.72
CA TRP A 112 8.93 2.11 1.53
C TRP A 112 10.23 1.31 1.47
N LEU A 113 10.17 -0.02 1.64
CA LEU A 113 11.33 -0.90 1.59
C LEU A 113 11.97 -0.98 0.20
N ARG A 114 11.24 -0.61 -0.86
CA ARG A 114 11.78 -0.43 -2.22
C ARG A 114 12.27 0.99 -2.52
N GLY A 115 12.36 1.84 -1.50
CA GLY A 115 12.93 3.18 -1.61
C GLY A 115 11.96 4.26 -2.09
N GLU A 116 10.66 3.97 -2.17
CA GLU A 116 9.65 4.95 -2.54
C GLU A 116 9.64 6.11 -1.52
N LYS A 117 9.58 7.35 -2.03
CA LYS A 117 9.76 8.55 -1.20
C LYS A 117 8.46 9.11 -0.65
N GLY A 118 7.33 8.69 -1.19
CA GLY A 118 6.01 9.12 -0.76
C GLY A 118 4.94 8.40 -1.55
N LEU A 119 3.70 8.44 -1.06
CA LEU A 119 2.57 7.81 -1.72
C LEU A 119 1.59 8.88 -2.19
N ALA A 120 1.16 8.77 -3.45
CA ALA A 120 0.11 9.60 -4.01
C ALA A 120 -1.28 9.09 -3.57
N ALA A 121 -1.46 7.77 -3.52
CA ALA A 121 -2.73 7.16 -3.19
C ALA A 121 -2.58 5.70 -2.74
N VAL A 122 -3.60 5.19 -2.04
CA VAL A 122 -3.79 3.78 -1.74
C VAL A 122 -5.17 3.34 -2.22
N THR A 123 -5.22 2.24 -2.96
CA THR A 123 -6.46 1.62 -3.42
C THR A 123 -6.67 0.31 -2.66
N VAL A 124 -7.87 0.09 -2.12
CA VAL A 124 -8.20 -1.08 -1.28
C VAL A 124 -9.59 -1.61 -1.63
N ASN A 125 -9.84 -2.91 -1.43
CA ASN A 125 -11.15 -3.50 -1.68
C ASN A 125 -12.19 -3.23 -0.56
N TYR A 126 -11.74 -2.93 0.65
CA TYR A 126 -12.60 -2.64 1.81
C TYR A 126 -12.18 -1.35 2.50
N THR A 127 -13.12 -0.71 3.21
CA THR A 127 -12.83 0.54 3.94
C THR A 127 -11.76 0.30 5.01
N PRO A 128 -10.66 1.08 5.05
CA PRO A 128 -9.59 0.87 6.02
C PRO A 128 -10.11 0.93 7.46
N CYS A 129 -9.62 0.02 8.30
CA CYS A 129 -9.94 0.02 9.73
C CYS A 129 -9.22 1.18 10.46
N GLY A 130 -9.62 1.46 11.71
CA GLY A 130 -9.00 2.54 12.50
C GLY A 130 -7.48 2.38 12.66
N HIS A 131 -6.98 1.14 12.77
CA HIS A 131 -5.55 0.85 12.85
C HIS A 131 -4.80 1.28 11.59
N CYS A 132 -5.29 0.93 10.40
CA CYS A 132 -4.69 1.32 9.13
C CYS A 132 -4.76 2.83 8.89
N ARG A 133 -5.86 3.48 9.28
CA ARG A 133 -5.99 4.94 9.18
C ARG A 133 -4.92 5.65 10.01
N GLN A 134 -4.71 5.19 11.25
CA GLN A 134 -3.69 5.74 12.13
C GLN A 134 -2.29 5.48 11.57
N PHE A 135 -2.02 4.28 11.05
CA PHE A 135 -0.74 3.95 10.41
C PHE A 135 -0.44 4.85 9.21
N MET A 136 -1.44 5.11 8.34
CA MET A 136 -1.27 6.02 7.20
C MET A 136 -1.00 7.47 7.62
N ASN A 137 -1.47 7.90 8.78
CA ASN A 137 -1.24 9.27 9.28
C ASN A 137 0.22 9.53 9.71
N GLU A 138 1.02 8.47 9.83
CA GLU A 138 2.47 8.56 10.11
C GLU A 138 3.29 8.88 8.85
N LEU A 139 2.69 8.72 7.66
CA LEU A 139 3.38 8.96 6.39
C LEU A 139 3.62 10.46 6.16
N ASN A 140 4.62 10.78 5.33
CA ASN A 140 4.91 12.15 4.94
C ASN A 140 3.79 12.81 4.11
N SER A 141 2.94 12.02 3.45
CA SER A 141 1.70 12.47 2.82
C SER A 141 0.63 12.87 3.84
N GLY A 142 0.75 12.41 5.09
CA GLY A 142 -0.16 12.72 6.20
C GLY A 142 -1.63 12.52 5.83
N LEU A 143 -2.46 13.47 6.26
CA LEU A 143 -3.90 13.45 6.03
C LEU A 143 -4.32 13.71 4.57
N ASP A 144 -3.40 14.10 3.70
CA ASP A 144 -3.68 14.43 2.29
C ASP A 144 -3.58 13.19 1.37
N LEU A 145 -3.15 12.04 1.90
CA LEU A 145 -3.12 10.77 1.18
C LEU A 145 -4.51 10.41 0.65
N ARG A 146 -4.61 10.11 -0.65
CA ARG A 146 -5.88 9.69 -1.28
C ARG A 146 -6.15 8.21 -1.04
N ILE A 147 -7.37 7.90 -0.65
CA ILE A 147 -7.86 6.54 -0.42
C ILE A 147 -8.97 6.26 -1.43
N HIS A 148 -8.78 5.20 -2.21
CA HIS A 148 -9.68 4.80 -3.29
C HIS A 148 -10.38 3.49 -2.91
N LEU A 149 -11.71 3.51 -2.96
CA LEU A 149 -12.59 2.38 -2.65
C LEU A 149 -13.54 2.11 -3.83
N PRO A 150 -13.84 0.83 -4.13
CA PRO A 150 -14.81 0.49 -5.17
C PRO A 150 -16.18 1.14 -4.89
N GLY A 151 -16.78 1.71 -5.94
CA GLY A 151 -18.13 2.30 -5.86
C GLY A 151 -18.24 3.59 -5.03
N ARG A 152 -17.11 4.24 -4.71
CA ARG A 152 -17.10 5.53 -3.98
C ARG A 152 -16.19 6.54 -4.67
N ALA A 153 -16.51 7.81 -4.50
CA ALA A 153 -15.58 8.88 -4.87
C ALA A 153 -14.29 8.75 -4.04
N PRO A 154 -13.11 9.09 -4.60
CA PRO A 154 -11.88 9.16 -3.84
C PRO A 154 -11.99 10.18 -2.70
N HIS A 155 -11.50 9.80 -1.53
CA HIS A 155 -11.47 10.64 -0.33
C HIS A 155 -10.05 10.73 0.20
N THR A 156 -9.76 11.77 0.97
CA THR A 156 -8.47 11.90 1.65
C THR A 156 -8.48 11.13 2.98
N LEU A 157 -7.31 10.84 3.54
CA LEU A 157 -7.22 10.25 4.87
C LEU A 157 -7.90 11.12 5.93
N ARG A 158 -7.88 12.45 5.77
CA ARG A 158 -8.62 13.41 6.63
C ARG A 158 -10.09 13.06 6.76
N ASP A 159 -10.73 12.67 5.66
CA ASP A 159 -12.16 12.35 5.64
C ASP A 159 -12.47 11.07 6.43
N TYR A 160 -11.51 10.15 6.50
CA TYR A 160 -11.64 8.90 7.26
C TYR A 160 -11.13 9.00 8.70
N LEU A 161 -10.33 10.01 9.02
CA LEU A 161 -9.71 10.22 10.33
C LEU A 161 -9.90 11.68 10.78
N PRO A 162 -11.14 12.09 11.11
CA PRO A 162 -11.40 13.43 11.63
C PRO A 162 -10.71 13.63 12.98
N ASP A 163 -10.28 14.85 13.27
CA ASP A 163 -9.60 15.25 14.51
C ASP A 163 -8.41 14.34 14.89
N ALA A 164 -7.68 13.90 13.85
CA ALA A 164 -6.62 12.91 13.95
C ALA A 164 -5.58 13.22 15.04
N PHE A 165 -5.16 12.17 15.73
CA PHE A 165 -3.92 12.17 16.49
C PHE A 165 -2.76 11.75 15.57
N GLY A 166 -1.61 12.42 15.67
CA GLY A 166 -0.45 12.11 14.84
C GLY A 166 0.68 13.13 15.00
N PRO A 167 1.81 12.91 14.30
CA PRO A 167 3.06 13.63 14.53
C PRO A 167 2.95 15.15 14.30
N LYS A 168 2.03 15.62 13.43
CA LYS A 168 1.77 17.05 13.22
C LYS A 168 1.07 17.75 14.40
N ARG A 169 0.50 17.02 15.37
CA ARG A 169 -0.25 17.60 16.51
C ARG A 169 0.59 17.70 17.78
N SER A 170 1.62 16.89 17.94
CA SER A 170 2.70 17.13 18.90
C SER A 170 3.48 18.36 18.44
N GLY A 171 3.78 19.30 19.33
CA GLY A 171 4.43 20.60 19.02
C GLY A 171 5.84 20.55 18.40
N ASP A 172 6.22 19.45 17.77
CA ASP A 172 7.44 19.29 16.99
C ASP A 172 7.23 19.82 15.56
N GLN A 173 7.42 21.13 15.40
CA GLN A 173 7.46 21.81 14.10
C GLN A 173 8.56 21.26 13.16
N ASN A 174 9.50 20.46 13.67
CA ASN A 174 10.59 19.89 12.88
C ASN A 174 10.15 18.81 11.89
N ALA A 175 9.03 18.12 12.11
CA ALA A 175 8.58 17.05 11.22
C ALA A 175 8.03 17.55 9.86
N ALA A 176 7.64 18.83 9.77
CA ALA A 176 7.03 19.39 8.57
C ALA A 176 8.03 19.93 7.52
N ASP A 177 9.27 20.23 7.93
CA ASP A 177 10.22 21.00 7.12
C ASP A 177 11.16 20.15 6.23
N GLY A 178 10.93 18.84 6.15
CA GLY A 178 11.78 17.94 5.35
C GLY A 178 13.26 17.90 5.77
N ARG A 179 13.60 18.56 6.90
CA ARG A 179 14.92 18.59 7.53
C ARG A 179 14.99 17.73 8.79
N ALA A 180 13.87 17.23 9.29
CA ALA A 180 13.89 16.15 10.26
C ALA A 180 14.24 14.87 9.51
N GLY A 181 15.42 14.30 9.81
CA GLY A 181 15.66 12.89 9.54
C GLY A 181 14.46 12.09 10.03
N SER A 182 14.00 11.14 9.21
CA SER A 182 12.85 10.31 9.52
C SER A 182 13.11 9.51 10.80
N TRP A 183 12.74 10.06 11.95
CA TRP A 183 12.97 9.44 13.24
C TRP A 183 11.83 8.47 13.54
N LEU A 184 12.08 7.16 13.41
CA LEU A 184 11.19 6.11 13.92
C LEU A 184 11.46 5.91 15.40
N TYR A 185 10.43 5.95 16.24
CA TYR A 185 10.56 5.64 17.66
C TYR A 185 10.52 4.11 17.88
N VAL A 186 11.68 3.52 18.19
CA VAL A 186 11.82 2.08 18.41
C VAL A 186 12.60 1.85 19.72
N ASN A 187 12.08 1.02 20.63
CA ASN A 187 12.71 0.69 21.91
C ASN A 187 13.12 1.90 22.78
N GLY A 188 12.27 2.93 22.83
CA GLY A 188 12.49 4.11 23.68
C GLY A 188 13.52 5.11 23.15
N ARG A 189 13.93 5.01 21.87
CA ARG A 189 14.82 5.97 21.20
C ARG A 189 14.31 6.31 19.80
N TYR A 190 14.58 7.54 19.37
CA TYR A 190 14.41 7.96 17.99
C TYR A 190 15.59 7.42 17.15
N ALA A 191 15.30 6.72 16.05
CA ALA A 191 16.29 6.27 15.08
C ALA A 191 16.03 6.86 13.68
N ASN A 192 17.04 7.46 13.04
CA ASN A 192 16.93 7.98 11.68
C ASN A 192 17.28 6.90 10.63
N ALA A 193 17.03 7.18 9.34
CA ALA A 193 17.30 6.25 8.24
C ALA A 193 18.78 5.84 8.10
N SER A 194 19.71 6.55 8.77
CA SER A 194 21.14 6.24 8.84
C SER A 194 21.53 5.39 10.07
N GLY A 195 20.60 5.05 10.96
CA GLY A 195 20.87 4.23 12.14
C GLY A 195 21.56 4.97 13.29
N ASP A 196 21.65 6.30 13.22
CA ASP A 196 22.15 7.10 14.33
C ASP A 196 21.07 7.24 15.40
N TYR A 197 21.46 7.09 16.66
CA TYR A 197 20.59 7.27 17.82
C TYR A 197 20.90 8.62 18.46
N GLY A 198 19.97 9.58 18.36
CA GLY A 198 20.08 10.85 19.08
C GLY A 198 19.55 10.71 20.51
N SER A 199 20.27 11.23 21.50
CA SER A 199 19.71 11.58 22.81
C SER A 199 19.14 13.00 22.77
N GLN A 200 18.12 13.26 23.59
CA GLN A 200 17.47 14.57 23.75
C GLN A 200 18.47 15.71 23.95
#